data_AF-A0A1Q4V068-F1
#
_entry.id   AF-A0A1Q4V068-F1
#
_cell.length_a   1.000
_cell.length_b   1.000
_cell.length_c   1.000
_cell.angle_alpha   90.00
_cell.angle_beta   90.00
_cell.angle_gamma   90.00
#
_symmetry.space_group_name_H-M   'P 1'
#
loop_
_entity.id
_entity.type
_entity.pdbx_description
1 polymer ?
#
loop_
_entity_poly.entity_id
_entity_poly.type
_entity_poly.pdbx_seq_one_letter_code
_entity_poly.pdbx_strand_id
1 'polypeptide(L)'
;MSGHTYDHGHTLAGWVGVAVATVGGTVTGLGVISWRPGIWLGLAVTAAAVLTTWAMHLTGWGKPPGLRPVAERGLRVRDRAARAGHPDCLGCALAGRRVTPVRPAPRVPAARTDSPADRTGSPADLAS
;
A
#
# COMPACT_ATOMS: atom_id res chain seq x y z
N MET A 1 4.92 -3.88 24.48
CA MET A 1 4.78 -4.52 23.15
C MET A 1 4.50 -3.44 22.11
N SER A 2 5.53 -2.99 21.41
CA SER A 2 5.42 -1.98 20.35
C SER A 2 4.76 -2.65 19.13
N GLY A 3 3.42 -2.65 19.09
CA GLY A 3 2.68 -3.26 17.98
C GLY A 3 3.06 -2.58 16.67
N HIS A 4 3.66 -3.32 15.75
CA HIS A 4 4.05 -2.84 14.42
C HIS A 4 2.85 -2.13 13.77
N THR A 5 2.93 -0.81 13.64
CA THR A 5 1.87 0.05 13.10
C THR A 5 1.91 0.10 11.57
N TYR A 6 2.65 -0.82 10.96
CA TYR A 6 2.86 -0.94 9.53
C TYR A 6 1.92 -2.00 8.95
N ASP A 7 1.22 -1.62 7.89
CA ASP A 7 0.49 -2.55 7.04
C ASP A 7 1.45 -3.03 5.93
N HIS A 8 1.73 -4.34 5.89
CA HIS A 8 2.58 -4.95 4.86
C HIS A 8 1.92 -5.01 3.47
N GLY A 9 0.70 -4.49 3.33
CA GLY A 9 0.00 -4.50 2.05
C GLY A 9 -0.51 -5.88 1.68
N HIS A 10 -0.82 -6.73 2.68
CA HIS A 10 -1.58 -7.95 2.48
C HIS A 10 -3.00 -7.55 2.03
N THR A 11 -3.16 -7.40 0.71
CA THR A 11 -4.41 -6.99 0.07
C THR A 11 -5.02 -8.16 -0.69
N LEU A 12 -6.34 -8.17 -0.82
CA LEU A 12 -7.03 -9.15 -1.66
C LEU A 12 -6.55 -9.07 -3.11
N ALA A 13 -6.29 -7.86 -3.61
CA ALA A 13 -5.75 -7.64 -4.95
C ALA A 13 -4.38 -8.31 -5.15
N GLY A 14 -3.50 -8.22 -4.14
CA GLY A 14 -2.19 -8.86 -4.14
C GLY A 14 -2.29 -10.38 -4.14
N TRP A 15 -3.07 -10.96 -3.22
CA TRP A 15 -3.22 -12.41 -3.11
C TRP A 15 -3.88 -13.05 -4.33
N VAL A 16 -4.92 -12.43 -4.89
CA VAL A 16 -5.55 -12.92 -6.12
C VAL A 16 -4.57 -12.83 -7.29
N GLY A 17 -3.87 -11.70 -7.42
CA GLY A 17 -2.85 -11.53 -8.46
C GLY A 17 -1.77 -12.60 -8.39
N VAL A 18 -1.21 -12.84 -7.20
CA VAL A 18 -0.12 -13.82 -7.02
C VAL A 18 -0.59 -15.24 -7.32
N ALA A 19 -1.81 -15.61 -6.92
CA ALA A 19 -2.36 -16.94 -7.19
C ALA A 19 -2.53 -17.17 -8.70
N VAL A 20 -3.14 -16.22 -9.41
CA VAL A 20 -3.38 -16.35 -10.87
C VAL A 20 -2.06 -16.30 -11.65
N ALA A 21 -1.12 -15.43 -11.26
CA ALA A 21 0.20 -15.36 -11.90
C ALA A 21 1.00 -16.67 -11.70
N THR A 22 0.91 -17.29 -10.53
CA THR A 22 1.57 -18.58 -10.26
C THR A 22 1.00 -19.68 -11.16
N VAL A 23 -0.32 -19.73 -11.34
CA VAL A 23 -0.98 -20.65 -12.27
C VAL A 23 -0.51 -20.39 -13.71
N GLY A 24 -0.52 -19.13 -14.16
CA GLY A 24 -0.06 -18.76 -15.50
C GLY A 24 1.40 -19.13 -15.76
N GLY A 25 2.29 -18.88 -14.79
CA GLY A 25 3.69 -19.27 -14.85
C GLY A 25 3.88 -20.79 -14.93
N THR A 26 3.12 -21.54 -14.13
CA THR A 26 3.18 -23.01 -14.14
C THR A 26 2.72 -23.58 -15.48
N VAL A 27 1.60 -23.07 -16.02
CA VAL A 27 1.08 -23.47 -17.35
C VAL A 27 2.08 -23.10 -18.45
N THR A 28 2.70 -21.93 -18.37
CA THR A 28 3.75 -21.52 -19.32
C THR A 28 4.93 -22.49 -19.28
N GLY A 29 5.43 -22.82 -18.08
CA GLY A 29 6.53 -23.77 -17.90
C GLY A 29 6.20 -25.16 -18.43
N LEU A 30 4.99 -25.67 -18.18
CA LEU A 30 4.50 -26.91 -18.78
C LEU A 30 4.45 -26.81 -20.30
N GLY A 31 4.03 -25.68 -20.85
CA GLY A 31 4.01 -25.44 -22.29
C GLY A 31 5.40 -25.49 -22.94
N VAL A 32 6.43 -25.04 -22.22
CA VAL A 32 7.83 -25.10 -22.69
C VAL A 32 8.33 -26.55 -22.78
N ILE A 33 8.03 -27.39 -21.79
CA ILE A 33 8.59 -28.75 -21.71
C ILE A 33 7.72 -29.84 -22.36
N SER A 34 6.43 -29.58 -22.58
CA SER A 34 5.48 -30.60 -23.05
C SER A 34 4.80 -30.25 -24.37
N TRP A 35 4.20 -29.05 -24.49
CA TRP A 35 3.34 -28.69 -25.61
C TRP A 35 3.31 -27.18 -25.89
N ARG A 36 3.80 -26.78 -27.06
CA ARG A 36 4.06 -25.38 -27.44
C ARG A 36 2.87 -24.42 -27.27
N PRO A 37 1.62 -24.78 -27.62
CA PRO A 37 0.45 -23.93 -27.35
C PRO A 37 0.21 -23.60 -25.87
N GLY A 38 0.70 -24.43 -24.94
CA GLY A 38 0.66 -24.15 -23.50
C GLY A 38 1.39 -22.87 -23.10
N ILE A 39 2.39 -22.44 -23.88
CA ILE A 39 3.10 -21.17 -23.67
C ILE A 39 2.13 -20.00 -23.83
N TRP A 40 1.37 -19.97 -24.93
CA TRP A 40 0.40 -18.91 -25.20
C TRP A 40 -0.74 -18.89 -24.19
N LEU A 41 -1.21 -20.08 -23.78
CA LEU A 41 -2.22 -20.19 -22.74
C LEU A 41 -1.71 -19.63 -21.40
N GLY A 42 -0.51 -19.99 -20.97
CA GLY A 42 0.08 -19.51 -19.73
C GLY A 42 0.35 -17.99 -19.74
N LEU A 43 0.80 -17.46 -20.89
CA LEU A 43 0.95 -16.01 -21.09
C LEU A 43 -0.40 -15.29 -21.03
N ALA A 44 -1.46 -15.85 -21.64
CA ALA A 44 -2.80 -15.29 -21.57
C ALA A 44 -3.33 -15.24 -20.13
N VAL A 45 -3.12 -16.31 -19.35
CA VAL A 45 -3.48 -16.35 -17.92
C VAL A 45 -2.68 -15.32 -17.12
N THR A 46 -1.40 -15.16 -17.41
CA THR A 46 -0.54 -14.17 -16.76
C THR A 46 -1.01 -12.74 -17.06
N ALA A 47 -1.36 -12.45 -18.31
CA ALA A 47 -1.94 -11.17 -18.70
C ALA A 47 -3.28 -10.93 -17.98
N ALA A 48 -4.13 -11.95 -17.85
CA ALA A 48 -5.37 -11.87 -17.09
C ALA A 48 -5.11 -11.57 -15.60
N ALA A 49 -4.04 -12.12 -15.01
CA ALA A 49 -3.64 -11.79 -13.63
C ALA A 49 -3.33 -10.30 -13.48
N VAL A 50 -2.52 -9.74 -14.38
CA VAL A 50 -2.17 -8.31 -14.40
C VAL A 50 -3.42 -7.44 -14.51
N LEU A 51 -4.32 -7.76 -15.46
CA LEU A 51 -5.56 -7.00 -15.65
C LEU A 51 -6.49 -7.10 -14.43
N THR A 52 -6.59 -8.27 -13.82
CA THR A 52 -7.43 -8.48 -12.63
C THR A 52 -6.90 -7.68 -11.44
N THR A 53 -5.59 -7.75 -11.17
CA THR A 53 -4.97 -6.96 -10.09
C THR A 53 -5.09 -5.47 -10.35
N TRP A 54 -4.95 -5.03 -11.61
CA TRP A 54 -5.16 -3.64 -11.99
C TRP A 54 -6.61 -3.19 -11.74
N ALA A 55 -7.61 -3.95 -12.18
CA ALA A 55 -9.02 -3.65 -11.93
C ALA A 55 -9.35 -3.63 -10.42
N MET A 56 -8.79 -4.57 -9.65
CA MET A 56 -8.94 -4.58 -8.19
C MET A 56 -8.30 -3.36 -7.53
N HIS A 57 -7.13 -2.94 -8.00
CA HIS A 57 -6.49 -1.72 -7.54
C HIS A 57 -7.36 -0.48 -7.81
N LEU A 58 -7.87 -0.33 -9.04
CA LEU A 58 -8.76 0.78 -9.42
C LEU A 58 -10.08 0.80 -8.63
N THR A 59 -10.58 -0.36 -8.21
CA THR A 59 -11.78 -0.49 -7.36
C THR A 59 -11.49 -0.31 -5.87
N GLY A 60 -10.24 -0.01 -5.49
CA GLY A 60 -9.82 0.30 -4.13
C GLY A 60 -9.40 -0.90 -3.28
N TRP A 61 -9.26 -2.09 -3.87
CA TRP A 61 -8.81 -3.28 -3.14
C TRP A 61 -7.28 -3.41 -3.08
N GLY A 62 -6.55 -2.66 -3.91
CA GLY A 62 -5.09 -2.58 -3.87
C GLY A 62 -4.65 -1.34 -3.10
N LYS A 63 -4.49 -1.49 -1.78
CA LYS A 63 -3.99 -0.42 -0.90
C LYS A 63 -2.47 -0.31 -0.95
N PRO A 64 -1.90 0.91 -0.99
CA PRO A 64 -0.46 1.09 -0.83
C PRO A 64 -0.03 0.71 0.60
N PRO A 65 1.19 0.15 0.76
CA PRO A 65 1.78 -0.12 2.06
C PRO A 65 2.06 1.21 2.79
N GLY A 66 1.84 1.23 4.10
CA GLY A 66 2.04 2.45 4.88
C GLY A 66 1.52 2.39 6.31
N LEU A 67 1.76 3.47 7.04
CA LEU A 67 1.24 3.67 8.38
C LEU A 67 -0.26 3.90 8.28
N ARG A 68 -1.06 2.99 8.86
CA ARG A 68 -2.51 3.05 8.81
C ARG A 68 -3.13 2.63 10.15
N PRO A 69 -4.21 3.28 10.62
CA PRO A 69 -4.95 2.84 11.80
C PRO A 69 -5.40 1.38 11.65
N VAL A 70 -5.42 0.62 12.75
CA VAL A 70 -5.71 -0.84 12.73
C VAL A 70 -7.07 -1.15 12.08
N ALA A 71 -8.07 -0.28 12.30
CA ALA A 71 -9.42 -0.41 11.73
C ALA A 71 -9.43 -0.40 10.18
N GLU A 72 -8.43 0.20 9.55
CA GLU A 72 -8.36 0.34 8.10
C GLU A 72 -7.41 -0.65 7.42
N ARG A 73 -6.73 -1.53 8.19
CA ARG A 73 -5.82 -2.57 7.66
C ARG A 73 -6.52 -3.82 7.18
N GLY A 74 -7.82 -3.97 7.45
CA GLY A 74 -8.56 -5.16 7.07
C GLY A 74 -8.45 -5.41 5.56
N LEU A 75 -8.14 -6.66 5.19
CA LEU A 75 -8.10 -7.15 3.80
C LEU A 75 -9.36 -6.76 3.01
N ARG A 76 -10.50 -6.67 3.69
CA ARG A 76 -11.82 -6.35 3.12
C ARG A 76 -12.16 -4.86 3.03
N VAL A 77 -11.36 -3.99 3.65
CA VAL A 77 -11.62 -2.56 3.66
C VAL A 77 -11.12 -1.99 2.33
N ARG A 78 -12.00 -1.32 1.59
CA ARG A 78 -11.64 -0.64 0.33
C ARG A 78 -11.00 0.72 0.60
N ASP A 79 -9.99 1.05 -0.18
CA ASP A 79 -9.46 2.40 -0.31
C ASP A 79 -10.42 3.26 -1.17
N ARG A 80 -11.01 4.27 -0.55
CA ARG A 80 -11.89 5.22 -1.26
C ARG A 80 -11.11 6.21 -2.10
N ALA A 81 -9.83 6.48 -1.78
CA ALA A 81 -8.98 7.41 -2.51
C ALA A 81 -8.61 6.89 -3.91
N ALA A 82 -8.66 5.58 -4.13
CA ALA A 82 -8.43 4.98 -5.45
C ALA A 82 -9.35 5.55 -6.54
N ARG A 83 -10.56 6.04 -6.18
CA ARG A 83 -11.46 6.69 -7.15
C ARG A 83 -10.91 8.01 -7.68
N ALA A 84 -10.28 8.80 -6.81
CA ALA A 84 -9.63 10.06 -7.19
C ALA A 84 -8.27 9.81 -7.89
N GLY A 85 -7.64 8.66 -7.61
CA GLY A 85 -6.30 8.34 -8.06
C GLY A 85 -5.26 8.65 -6.98
N HIS A 86 -4.17 7.89 -6.96
CA HIS A 86 -3.06 8.13 -6.04
C HIS A 86 -1.96 8.98 -6.70
N PRO A 87 -1.28 9.86 -5.95
CA PRO A 87 -0.11 10.55 -6.46
C PRO A 87 0.95 9.52 -6.87
N ASP A 88 1.59 9.74 -8.01
CA ASP A 88 2.68 8.91 -8.55
C ASP A 88 2.34 7.43 -8.80
N CYS A 89 1.07 7.04 -8.76
CA CYS A 89 0.65 5.68 -9.11
C CYS A 89 0.48 5.52 -10.63
N LEU A 90 1.40 4.79 -11.26
CA LEU A 90 1.32 4.47 -12.69
C LEU A 90 0.01 3.75 -13.04
N GLY A 91 -0.47 2.86 -12.18
CA GLY A 91 -1.73 2.13 -12.41
C GLY A 91 -2.95 3.05 -12.48
N CYS A 92 -3.05 4.04 -11.58
CA CYS A 92 -4.09 5.07 -11.63
C CYS A 92 -3.88 6.01 -12.83
N ALA A 93 -2.64 6.38 -13.14
CA ALA A 93 -2.31 7.25 -14.26
C ALA A 93 -2.67 6.63 -15.62
N LEU A 94 -2.39 5.33 -15.81
CA LEU A 94 -2.78 4.55 -16.99
C LEU A 94 -4.31 4.47 -17.14
N ALA A 95 -5.05 4.55 -16.03
CA ALA A 95 -6.51 4.62 -16.02
C ALA A 95 -7.06 6.07 -16.17
N GLY A 96 -6.20 7.06 -16.45
CA GLY A 96 -6.59 8.47 -16.57
C GLY A 96 -6.82 9.20 -15.24
N ARG A 97 -6.55 8.57 -14.09
CA ARG A 97 -6.74 9.13 -12.75
C ARG A 97 -5.43 9.73 -12.21
N ARG A 98 -4.88 10.72 -12.91
CA ARG A 98 -3.66 11.41 -12.45
C ARG A 98 -4.04 12.47 -11.42
N VAL A 99 -3.49 12.35 -10.21
CA VAL A 99 -3.55 13.41 -9.20
C VAL A 99 -2.18 14.07 -9.13
N THR A 100 -2.13 15.36 -9.41
CA THR A 100 -0.92 16.15 -9.22
C THR A 100 -0.69 16.31 -7.72
N PRO A 101 0.45 15.89 -7.17
CA PRO A 101 0.74 16.10 -5.76
C PRO A 101 0.74 17.59 -5.45
N VAL A 102 -0.19 18.06 -4.61
CA VAL A 102 -0.07 19.39 -4.03
C VAL A 102 1.07 19.30 -3.02
N ARG A 103 2.22 19.92 -3.34
CA ARG A 103 3.36 20.00 -2.43
C ARG A 103 2.87 20.59 -1.10
N PRO A 104 2.96 19.85 0.02
CA PRO A 104 2.57 20.41 1.31
C PRO A 104 3.41 21.67 1.56
N ALA A 105 2.75 22.77 1.93
CA ALA A 105 3.45 23.98 2.35
C ALA A 105 4.45 23.62 3.47
N PRO A 106 5.64 24.26 3.52
CA PRO A 106 6.60 24.02 4.58
C PRO A 106 5.91 24.10 5.93
N ARG A 107 5.94 23.01 6.70
CA ARG A 107 5.42 23.00 8.07
C ARG A 107 6.32 23.93 8.88
N VAL A 108 5.84 25.15 9.16
CA VAL A 108 6.46 26.02 10.15
C VAL A 108 6.47 25.23 11.46
N PRO A 109 7.63 24.99 12.09
CA PRO A 109 7.69 24.32 13.37
C PRO A 109 6.78 25.07 14.34
N ALA A 110 5.80 24.38 14.92
CA ALA A 110 5.02 24.94 16.02
C ALA A 110 6.03 25.35 17.10
N ALA A 111 6.06 26.65 17.40
CA ALA A 111 6.90 27.19 18.43
C ALA A 111 6.67 26.36 19.70
N ARG A 112 7.74 25.75 20.20
CA ARG A 112 7.73 25.04 21.47
C ARG A 112 7.36 26.08 22.53
N THR A 113 6.12 26.06 22.99
CA THR A 113 5.75 26.81 24.19
C THR A 113 6.37 26.07 25.35
N ASP A 114 7.60 26.45 25.71
CA ASP A 114 8.20 26.07 26.98
C ASP A 114 7.28 26.61 28.08
N SER A 115 6.49 25.71 28.66
CA SER A 115 5.63 26.05 29.78
C SER A 115 6.52 26.35 31.00
N PRO A 116 6.36 27.49 31.69
CA PRO A 116 7.20 27.87 32.84
C PRO A 116 7.11 26.94 34.05
N ALA A 117 6.29 25.88 33.98
CA ALA A 117 6.01 24.98 35.10
C ALA A 117 7.17 24.04 35.48
N ASP A 118 8.23 23.95 34.68
CA ASP A 118 9.42 23.11 34.99
C ASP A 118 10.49 23.85 35.82
N ARG A 119 10.18 25.06 36.33
CA ARG A 119 11.09 25.87 37.16
C ARG A 119 10.72 25.96 38.64
N THR A 120 9.82 25.12 39.14
CA THR A 120 9.61 24.99 40.60
C THR A 120 10.48 23.86 41.13
N GLY A 121 11.54 24.26 41.83
CA GLY A 121 12.64 23.41 42.30
C GLY A 121 12.23 22.22 43.16
N SER A 122 13.03 21.16 43.03
CA SER A 122 13.10 20.03 43.95
C SER A 122 13.63 20.53 45.31
N PRO A 123 12.97 20.24 46.45
CA PRO A 123 13.40 20.69 47.77
C PRO A 123 14.60 19.89 48.34
N ALA A 124 15.47 19.35 47.48
CA ALA A 124 16.58 18.49 47.91
C ALA A 124 17.84 19.23 48.39
N ASP A 125 17.91 20.56 48.26
CA ASP A 125 19.15 21.34 48.48
C ASP A 125 19.25 22.09 49.83
N LEU A 126 18.45 21.75 50.86
CA LEU A 126 18.51 22.40 52.18
C LEU A 126 18.91 21.47 53.35
N ALA A 127 19.83 20.54 53.12
CA ALA A 127 20.48 19.79 54.20
C ALA A 127 22.00 19.77 54.00
N SER A 128 22.68 20.84 54.41
CA SER A 128 24.11 20.90 54.77
C SER A 128 24.36 22.10 55.66
#